data_AF-A0A2M8Y4X2-F1
#
_entry.id   AF-A0A2M8Y4X2-F1
#
_cell.length_a   1.000
_cell.length_b   1.000
_cell.length_c   1.000
_cell.angle_alpha   90.00
_cell.angle_beta   90.00
_cell.angle_gamma   90.00
#
_symmetry.space_group_name_H-M   'P 1'
#
loop_
_entity.id
_entity.type
_entity.pdbx_description
1 polymer ?
#
loop_
_entity_poly.entity_id
_entity_poly.type
_entity_poly.pdbx_seq_one_letter_code
_entity_poly.pdbx_strand_id
1 'polypeptide(L)'
;MTPILLNQLRSIITSPLISMFCKKYEENEILLKKSIDTSICTVLIGLDNIIENPSLYEDLIECVTFTDFYKTIQYDNGKLSSINYSFEREGFIPLNLIFSTKKGRISEMISNEIGIKSATAGAVLNFAVMLILSHFKNEQQKTKNIQSNLNSEKKAILNTVPEGIRVILGYPNFECEDTDTYYSADTFVKTNFLSKIFKL
;
A
#
# COMPACT_ATOMS: atom_id res chain seq x y z
N MET A 1 0.59 11.48 -15.46
CA MET A 1 0.26 10.17 -16.07
C MET A 1 -0.60 9.40 -15.07
N THR A 2 -1.68 8.76 -15.52
CA THR A 2 -2.53 7.96 -14.63
C THR A 2 -1.81 6.65 -14.29
N PRO A 3 -1.64 6.30 -12.99
CA PRO A 3 -0.92 5.10 -12.61
C PRO A 3 -1.81 3.86 -12.85
N ILE A 4 -1.56 3.16 -13.97
CA ILE A 4 -2.33 2.02 -14.45
C ILE A 4 -2.24 0.88 -13.45
N LEU A 5 -1.04 0.54 -12.98
CA LEU A 5 -0.82 -0.54 -12.02
C LEU A 5 -1.51 -0.25 -10.68
N LEU A 6 -1.38 0.98 -10.18
CA LEU A 6 -2.07 1.38 -8.95
C LEU A 6 -3.59 1.29 -9.10
N ASN A 7 -4.14 1.74 -10.22
CA ASN A 7 -5.57 1.67 -10.49
C ASN A 7 -6.08 0.22 -10.65
N GLN A 8 -5.29 -0.64 -11.28
CA GLN A 8 -5.57 -2.07 -11.35
C GLN A 8 -5.69 -2.67 -9.94
N LEU A 9 -4.70 -2.44 -9.07
CA LEU A 9 -4.70 -2.95 -7.70
C LEU A 9 -5.85 -2.39 -6.86
N ARG A 10 -6.17 -1.10 -7.00
CA ARG A 10 -7.34 -0.48 -6.37
C ARG A 10 -8.65 -1.11 -6.84
N SER A 11 -8.77 -1.43 -8.13
CA SER A 11 -9.99 -2.00 -8.70
C SER A 11 -10.32 -3.42 -8.19
N ILE A 12 -9.30 -4.14 -7.70
CA ILE A 12 -9.44 -5.47 -7.10
C ILE A 12 -10.16 -5.38 -5.73
N ILE A 13 -9.99 -4.27 -5.02
CA ILE A 13 -10.53 -4.06 -3.67
C ILE A 13 -12.00 -3.64 -3.78
N THR A 14 -12.88 -4.42 -3.15
CA THR A 14 -14.33 -4.21 -3.22
C THR A 14 -14.88 -3.59 -1.93
N SER A 15 -16.03 -2.91 -2.00
CA SER A 15 -16.71 -2.37 -0.81
C SER A 15 -17.06 -3.43 0.24
N PRO A 16 -17.49 -4.67 -0.13
CA PRO A 16 -17.66 -5.76 0.83
C PRO A 16 -16.37 -6.13 1.57
N LEU A 17 -15.22 -6.15 0.88
CA LEU A 17 -13.93 -6.42 1.49
C LEU A 17 -13.57 -5.34 2.52
N ILE A 18 -13.76 -4.07 2.16
CA ILE A 18 -13.52 -2.94 3.07
C ILE A 18 -14.44 -3.02 4.29
N SER A 19 -15.73 -3.29 4.08
CA SER A 19 -16.71 -3.49 5.16
C SER A 19 -16.28 -4.61 6.12
N MET A 20 -15.73 -5.70 5.57
CA MET A 20 -15.23 -6.83 6.37
C MET A 20 -14.05 -6.41 7.26
N PHE A 21 -13.09 -5.66 6.71
CA PHE A 21 -11.98 -5.12 7.49
C PHE A 21 -12.47 -4.12 8.55
N CYS A 22 -13.42 -3.23 8.22
CA CYS A 22 -13.99 -2.29 9.20
C CYS A 22 -14.59 -3.04 10.39
N LYS A 23 -15.33 -4.13 10.13
CA LYS A 23 -15.92 -4.96 11.19
C LYS A 23 -14.87 -5.69 12.02
N LYS A 24 -13.86 -6.26 11.38
CA LYS A 24 -12.81 -7.00 12.09
C LYS A 24 -11.92 -6.10 12.94
N TYR A 25 -11.47 -5.00 12.36
CA TYR A 25 -10.50 -4.11 12.98
C TYR A 25 -11.14 -2.96 13.72
N GLU A 26 -12.47 -2.81 13.69
CA GLU A 26 -13.20 -1.72 14.34
C GLU A 26 -12.62 -0.34 13.96
N GLU A 27 -12.38 -0.13 12.67
CA GLU A 27 -11.84 1.12 12.13
C GLU A 27 -12.89 1.89 11.34
N ASN A 28 -12.68 3.20 11.20
CA ASN A 28 -13.45 4.02 10.29
C ASN A 28 -13.17 3.64 8.82
N GLU A 29 -14.22 3.53 8.00
CA GLU A 29 -14.10 3.11 6.60
C GLU A 29 -13.21 4.04 5.76
N ILE A 30 -13.28 5.35 5.97
CA ILE A 30 -12.49 6.34 5.22
C ILE A 30 -11.01 6.18 5.55
N LEU A 31 -10.68 6.07 6.84
CA LEU A 31 -9.30 5.89 7.30
C LEU A 31 -8.73 4.55 6.86
N LEU A 32 -9.54 3.50 6.90
CA LEU A 32 -9.13 2.18 6.44
C LEU A 32 -8.87 2.17 4.92
N LYS A 33 -9.74 2.79 4.11
CA LYS A 33 -9.49 2.96 2.66
C LYS A 33 -8.15 3.67 2.41
N LYS A 34 -7.90 4.78 3.11
CA LYS A 34 -6.64 5.52 3.02
C LYS A 34 -5.44 4.67 3.44
N SER A 35 -5.59 3.83 4.47
CA SER A 35 -4.55 2.92 4.94
C SER A 35 -4.22 1.83 3.93
N ILE A 36 -5.23 1.22 3.31
CA ILE A 36 -5.04 0.23 2.26
C ILE A 36 -4.31 0.87 1.08
N ASP A 37 -4.74 2.05 0.65
CA ASP A 37 -4.12 2.78 -0.46
C ASP A 37 -2.66 3.13 -0.18
N THR A 38 -2.39 3.70 1.00
CA THR A 38 -1.04 4.03 1.46
C THR A 38 -0.16 2.79 1.52
N SER A 39 -0.69 1.67 2.00
CA SER A 39 0.05 0.41 2.12
C SER A 39 0.38 -0.19 0.75
N ILE A 40 -0.55 -0.13 -0.22
CA ILE A 40 -0.29 -0.54 -1.59
C ILE A 40 0.84 0.29 -2.19
N CYS A 41 0.74 1.63 -2.11
CA CYS A 41 1.74 2.52 -2.66
C CYS A 41 3.12 2.29 -2.01
N THR A 42 3.14 2.11 -0.68
CA THR A 42 4.36 1.80 0.08
C THR A 42 5.01 0.51 -0.41
N VAL A 43 4.24 -0.58 -0.58
CA VAL A 43 4.76 -1.85 -1.10
C VAL A 43 5.28 -1.71 -2.53
N LEU A 44 4.57 -0.99 -3.40
CA LEU A 44 5.02 -0.78 -4.79
C LEU A 44 6.37 -0.05 -4.86
N ILE A 45 6.58 0.99 -4.04
CA ILE A 45 7.88 1.66 -3.93
C ILE A 45 8.94 0.75 -3.31
N GLY A 46 8.57 -0.07 -2.33
CA GLY A 46 9.47 -1.09 -1.78
C GLY A 46 9.93 -2.08 -2.84
N LEU A 47 9.00 -2.57 -3.66
CA LEU A 47 9.30 -3.48 -4.77
C LEU A 47 10.20 -2.81 -5.82
N ASP A 48 9.94 -1.56 -6.18
CA ASP A 48 10.78 -0.79 -7.10
C ASP A 48 12.26 -0.74 -6.65
N ASN A 49 12.50 -0.63 -5.33
CA ASN A 49 13.86 -0.61 -4.79
C ASN A 49 14.61 -1.95 -4.87
N ILE A 50 13.93 -3.07 -5.13
CA ILE A 50 14.53 -4.41 -5.14
C ILE A 50 14.33 -5.17 -6.45
N ILE A 51 13.44 -4.70 -7.34
CA ILE A 51 13.05 -5.41 -8.56
C ILE A 51 14.21 -5.58 -9.56
N GLU A 52 15.25 -4.75 -9.44
CA GLU A 52 16.49 -4.87 -10.19
C GLU A 52 17.36 -6.07 -9.77
N ASN A 53 17.04 -6.71 -8.64
CA ASN A 53 17.66 -7.94 -8.19
C ASN A 53 16.73 -9.13 -8.51
N PRO A 54 16.98 -9.87 -9.61
CA PRO A 54 16.07 -10.93 -10.06
C PRO A 54 15.93 -12.07 -9.04
N SER A 55 17.00 -12.41 -8.32
CA SER A 55 16.93 -13.51 -7.34
C SER A 55 16.03 -13.15 -6.16
N LEU A 56 16.13 -11.91 -5.64
CA LEU A 56 15.24 -11.45 -4.57
C LEU A 56 13.77 -11.39 -5.02
N TYR A 57 13.54 -11.02 -6.28
CA TYR A 57 12.19 -11.01 -6.83
C TYR A 57 11.62 -12.43 -7.00
N GLU A 58 12.43 -13.38 -7.46
CA GLU A 58 12.05 -14.79 -7.53
C GLU A 58 11.71 -15.35 -6.14
N ASP A 59 12.56 -15.09 -5.14
CA ASP A 59 12.32 -15.48 -3.74
C ASP A 59 10.99 -14.92 -3.21
N LEU A 60 10.65 -13.66 -3.55
CA LEU A 60 9.38 -13.04 -3.17
C LEU A 60 8.16 -13.74 -3.77
N ILE A 61 8.24 -14.09 -5.04
CA ILE A 61 7.15 -14.79 -5.74
C ILE A 61 7.01 -16.22 -5.21
N GLU A 62 8.12 -16.88 -4.90
CA GLU A 62 8.11 -18.21 -4.29
C GLU A 62 7.48 -18.17 -2.90
N CYS A 63 7.82 -17.17 -2.07
CA CYS A 63 7.29 -16.99 -0.73
C CYS A 63 5.75 -16.94 -0.68
N VAL A 64 5.09 -16.43 -1.73
CA VAL A 64 3.63 -16.35 -1.78
C VAL A 64 2.97 -17.58 -2.40
N THR A 65 3.68 -18.33 -3.25
CA THR A 65 3.11 -19.42 -4.07
C THR A 65 2.51 -20.55 -3.22
N PHE A 66 3.05 -20.79 -2.03
CA PHE A 66 2.61 -21.87 -1.15
C PHE A 66 1.71 -21.42 0.01
N THR A 67 1.41 -20.13 0.10
CA THR A 67 0.64 -19.54 1.20
C THR A 67 -0.83 -19.94 1.16
N ASP A 68 -1.46 -20.00 2.33
CA ASP A 68 -2.90 -20.24 2.41
C ASP A 68 -3.67 -19.07 1.79
N PHE A 69 -3.15 -17.84 1.90
CA PHE A 69 -3.74 -16.68 1.27
C PHE A 69 -3.83 -16.88 -0.25
N TYR A 70 -2.70 -17.13 -0.92
CA TYR A 70 -2.66 -17.31 -2.37
C TYR A 70 -3.54 -18.47 -2.86
N LYS A 71 -3.59 -19.57 -2.11
CA LYS A 71 -4.41 -20.74 -2.46
C LYS A 71 -5.92 -20.50 -2.32
N THR A 72 -6.33 -19.53 -1.52
CA THR A 72 -7.75 -19.32 -1.15
C THR A 72 -8.35 -18.03 -1.68
N ILE A 73 -7.55 -17.05 -2.10
CA ILE A 73 -8.08 -15.86 -2.76
C ILE A 73 -8.87 -16.27 -4.00
N GLN A 74 -10.06 -15.68 -4.14
CA GLN A 74 -10.90 -15.87 -5.31
C GLN A 74 -11.13 -14.54 -6.00
N TYR A 75 -10.95 -14.55 -7.31
CA TYR A 75 -11.26 -13.41 -8.17
C TYR A 75 -12.54 -13.72 -8.92
N ASP A 76 -13.55 -12.86 -8.75
CA ASP A 76 -14.76 -12.85 -9.58
C ASP A 76 -14.73 -11.60 -10.45
N ASN A 77 -14.70 -11.79 -11.78
CA ASN A 77 -14.55 -10.71 -12.76
C ASN A 77 -13.39 -9.74 -12.45
N GLY A 78 -12.24 -10.30 -12.04
CA GLY A 78 -11.03 -9.54 -11.69
C GLY A 78 -11.07 -8.85 -10.32
N LYS A 79 -12.15 -9.03 -9.55
CA LYS A 79 -12.31 -8.43 -8.21
C LYS A 79 -12.19 -9.48 -7.12
N LEU A 80 -11.63 -9.09 -5.98
CA LEU A 80 -11.49 -9.98 -4.84
C LEU A 80 -12.88 -10.22 -4.20
N SER A 81 -13.35 -11.46 -4.29
CA SER A 81 -14.67 -11.86 -3.79
C SER A 81 -14.60 -12.42 -2.37
N SER A 82 -13.48 -13.03 -1.99
CA SER A 82 -13.24 -13.54 -0.64
C SER A 82 -11.75 -13.57 -0.31
N ILE A 83 -11.45 -13.44 0.98
CA ILE A 83 -10.11 -13.65 1.53
C ILE A 83 -10.22 -14.42 2.84
N ASN A 84 -9.14 -15.13 3.19
CA ASN A 84 -8.91 -15.58 4.55
C ASN A 84 -8.04 -14.53 5.29
N TYR A 85 -7.84 -14.71 6.59
CA TYR A 85 -6.97 -13.84 7.40
C TYR A 85 -5.53 -14.35 7.54
N SER A 86 -5.11 -15.35 6.74
CA SER A 86 -3.74 -15.88 6.85
C SER A 86 -2.68 -14.83 6.47
N PHE A 87 -3.07 -13.80 5.70
CA PHE A 87 -2.20 -12.66 5.39
C PHE A 87 -1.58 -12.01 6.63
N GLU A 88 -2.26 -12.00 7.78
CA GLU A 88 -1.74 -11.40 9.01
C GLU A 88 -0.41 -12.01 9.45
N ARG A 89 -0.24 -13.32 9.21
CA ARG A 89 1.00 -14.04 9.47
C ARG A 89 1.89 -14.08 8.23
N GLU A 90 1.31 -14.42 7.08
CA GLU A 90 2.05 -14.74 5.87
C GLU A 90 2.70 -13.53 5.21
N GLY A 91 2.06 -12.35 5.29
CA GLY A 91 2.60 -11.10 4.73
C GLY A 91 3.88 -10.63 5.44
N PHE A 92 4.22 -11.17 6.61
CA PHE A 92 5.45 -10.83 7.32
C PHE A 92 6.71 -11.22 6.54
N ILE A 93 6.70 -12.38 5.89
CA ILE A 93 7.86 -12.90 5.16
C ILE A 93 8.24 -11.99 3.98
N PRO A 94 7.35 -11.71 3.00
CA PRO A 94 7.71 -10.87 1.88
C PRO A 94 7.99 -9.42 2.30
N LEU A 95 7.33 -8.88 3.32
CA LEU A 95 7.66 -7.53 3.82
C LEU A 95 9.08 -7.44 4.40
N ASN A 96 9.60 -8.50 5.01
CA ASN A 96 10.98 -8.51 5.48
C ASN A 96 11.99 -8.57 4.33
N LEU A 97 11.65 -9.26 3.24
CA LEU A 97 12.47 -9.25 2.03
C LEU A 97 12.48 -7.85 1.37
N ILE A 98 11.33 -7.16 1.37
CA ILE A 98 11.20 -5.82 0.76
C ILE A 98 11.81 -4.72 1.62
N PHE A 99 11.52 -4.71 2.93
CA PHE A 99 11.84 -3.58 3.82
C PHE A 99 12.88 -3.90 4.88
N SER A 100 13.35 -5.15 4.95
CA SER A 100 14.28 -5.62 5.98
C SER A 100 13.77 -5.23 7.39
N THR A 101 14.59 -4.53 8.18
CA THR A 101 14.25 -4.11 9.54
C THR A 101 13.32 -2.89 9.61
N LYS A 102 12.98 -2.27 8.47
CA LYS A 102 12.18 -1.03 8.44
C LYS A 102 10.67 -1.26 8.56
N LYS A 103 10.19 -2.50 8.38
CA LYS A 103 8.76 -2.83 8.40
C LYS A 103 8.02 -2.26 9.61
N GLY A 104 8.56 -2.45 10.81
CA GLY A 104 7.92 -1.97 12.05
C GLY A 104 7.71 -0.46 12.04
N ARG A 105 8.74 0.28 11.62
CA ARG A 105 8.70 1.75 11.50
C ARG A 105 7.73 2.21 10.42
N ILE A 106 7.65 1.49 9.29
CA ILE A 106 6.68 1.78 8.23
C ILE A 106 5.25 1.62 8.75
N SER A 107 4.95 0.50 9.41
CA SER A 107 3.62 0.23 9.98
C SER A 107 3.22 1.28 11.03
N GLU A 108 4.15 1.65 11.91
CA GLU A 108 3.94 2.71 12.89
C GLU A 108 3.68 4.05 12.21
N MET A 109 4.45 4.38 11.18
CA MET A 109 4.26 5.62 10.43
C MET A 109 2.90 5.65 9.69
N ILE A 110 2.46 4.53 9.09
CA ILE A 110 1.12 4.41 8.51
C ILE A 110 0.04 4.66 9.57
N SER A 111 0.20 4.10 10.76
CA SER A 111 -0.72 4.30 11.88
C SER A 111 -0.82 5.78 12.27
N ASN A 112 0.32 6.45 12.41
CA ASN A 112 0.41 7.85 12.84
C ASN A 112 -0.12 8.83 11.78
N GLU A 113 0.27 8.66 10.51
CA GLU A 113 -0.10 9.56 9.40
C GLU A 113 -1.59 9.46 9.03
N ILE A 114 -2.21 8.31 9.29
CA ILE A 114 -3.59 8.04 8.90
C ILE A 114 -4.55 8.09 10.09
N GLY A 115 -4.08 7.81 11.29
CA GLY A 115 -4.90 7.79 12.51
C GLY A 115 -5.69 6.49 12.71
N ILE A 116 -5.11 5.34 12.34
CA ILE A 116 -5.66 4.01 12.63
C ILE A 116 -4.82 3.29 13.69
N LYS A 117 -5.35 2.24 14.32
CA LYS A 117 -4.58 1.45 15.30
C LYS A 117 -3.33 0.84 14.68
N SER A 118 -2.24 0.80 15.43
CA SER A 118 -0.96 0.24 14.97
C SER A 118 -1.06 -1.23 14.52
N ALA A 119 -1.83 -2.04 15.26
CA ALA A 119 -2.13 -3.42 14.86
C ALA A 119 -2.87 -3.50 13.53
N THR A 120 -3.83 -2.58 13.28
CA THR A 120 -4.55 -2.50 12.00
C THR A 120 -3.60 -2.10 10.87
N ALA A 121 -2.75 -1.10 11.07
CA ALA A 121 -1.77 -0.67 10.07
C ALA A 121 -0.84 -1.82 9.66
N GLY A 122 -0.37 -2.61 10.63
CA GLY A 122 0.47 -3.78 10.37
C GLY A 122 -0.27 -4.86 9.57
N ALA A 123 -1.52 -5.12 9.92
CA ALA A 123 -2.34 -6.09 9.21
C ALA A 123 -2.70 -5.65 7.78
N VAL A 124 -2.99 -4.37 7.57
CA VAL A 124 -3.27 -3.79 6.24
C VAL A 124 -2.01 -3.79 5.37
N LEU A 125 -0.84 -3.52 5.94
CA LEU A 125 0.44 -3.62 5.22
C LEU A 125 0.74 -5.07 4.81
N ASN A 126 0.48 -6.03 5.70
CA ASN A 126 0.59 -7.47 5.39
C ASN A 126 -0.40 -7.86 4.27
N PHE A 127 -1.64 -7.38 4.33
CA PHE A 127 -2.62 -7.62 3.29
C PHE A 127 -2.17 -7.06 1.94
N ALA A 128 -1.68 -5.82 1.91
CA ALA A 128 -1.25 -5.15 0.68
C ALA A 128 -0.14 -5.93 -0.04
N VAL A 129 0.89 -6.39 0.67
CA VAL A 129 1.96 -7.19 0.04
C VAL A 129 1.45 -8.51 -0.52
N MET A 130 0.56 -9.18 0.21
CA MET A 130 0.02 -10.47 -0.21
C MET A 130 -0.88 -10.31 -1.43
N LEU A 131 -1.71 -9.26 -1.46
CA LEU A 131 -2.54 -8.91 -2.59
C LEU A 131 -1.72 -8.65 -3.86
N ILE A 132 -0.70 -7.80 -3.76
CA ILE A 132 0.14 -7.39 -4.89
C ILE A 132 0.88 -8.59 -5.48
N LEU A 133 1.59 -9.34 -4.65
CA LEU A 133 2.40 -10.47 -5.12
C LEU A 133 1.53 -11.61 -5.66
N SER A 134 0.37 -11.86 -5.03
CA SER A 134 -0.59 -12.85 -5.54
C SER A 134 -1.17 -12.43 -6.89
N HIS A 135 -1.49 -11.14 -7.06
CA HIS A 135 -1.95 -10.60 -8.33
C HIS A 135 -0.89 -10.75 -9.42
N PHE A 136 0.36 -10.38 -9.15
CA PHE A 136 1.47 -10.54 -10.10
C PHE A 136 1.70 -11.99 -10.50
N LYS A 137 1.59 -12.90 -9.55
CA LYS A 137 1.69 -14.33 -9.81
C LYS A 137 0.55 -14.84 -10.69
N ASN A 138 -0.69 -14.46 -10.39
CA ASN A 138 -1.88 -14.88 -11.16
C ASN A 138 -1.89 -14.36 -12.59
N GLU A 139 -1.51 -13.10 -12.77
CA GLU A 139 -1.39 -12.48 -14.10
C GLU A 139 -0.13 -12.92 -14.86
N GLN A 140 0.69 -13.81 -14.27
CA GLN A 140 1.97 -14.27 -14.81
C GLN A 140 2.86 -13.09 -15.27
N GLN A 141 2.80 -11.99 -14.54
CA GLN A 141 3.48 -10.76 -14.94
C GLN A 141 4.99 -10.97 -14.92
N LYS A 142 5.63 -10.72 -16.07
CA LYS A 142 7.08 -10.75 -16.19
C LYS A 142 7.67 -9.60 -15.37
N THR A 143 8.74 -9.86 -14.63
CA THR A 143 9.47 -8.87 -13.82
C THR A 143 9.80 -7.61 -14.61
N LYS A 144 10.21 -7.75 -15.89
CA LYS A 144 10.49 -6.62 -16.79
C LYS A 144 9.28 -5.70 -17.02
N ASN A 145 8.08 -6.26 -17.11
CA ASN A 145 6.86 -5.49 -17.31
C ASN A 145 6.51 -4.74 -16.02
N ILE A 146 6.61 -5.39 -14.87
CA ILE A 146 6.38 -4.77 -13.56
C ILE A 146 7.37 -3.63 -13.33
N GLN A 147 8.65 -3.86 -13.60
CA GLN A 147 9.70 -2.84 -13.49
C GLN A 147 9.41 -1.64 -14.41
N SER A 148 9.04 -1.89 -15.66
CA SER A 148 8.66 -0.82 -16.59
C SER A 148 7.48 -0.01 -16.07
N ASN A 149 6.45 -0.68 -15.55
CA ASN A 149 5.26 -0.03 -15.00
C ASN A 149 5.62 0.79 -13.76
N LEU A 150 6.34 0.20 -12.79
CA LEU A 150 6.79 0.88 -11.57
C LEU A 150 7.64 2.11 -11.88
N ASN A 151 8.64 1.99 -12.74
CA ASN A 151 9.47 3.14 -13.16
C ASN A 151 8.64 4.27 -13.79
N SER A 152 7.65 3.92 -14.62
CA SER A 152 6.80 4.90 -15.27
C SER A 152 5.79 5.58 -14.33
N GLU A 153 5.39 4.89 -13.25
CA GLU A 153 4.38 5.35 -12.30
C GLU A 153 4.97 5.85 -10.97
N LYS A 154 6.26 5.65 -10.73
CA LYS A 154 6.97 5.91 -9.47
C LYS A 154 6.66 7.28 -8.88
N LYS A 155 6.71 8.34 -9.69
CA LYS A 155 6.41 9.70 -9.24
C LYS A 155 4.96 9.83 -8.76
N ALA A 156 4.01 9.28 -9.52
CA ALA A 156 2.59 9.32 -9.16
C ALA A 156 2.31 8.50 -7.88
N ILE A 157 2.99 7.38 -7.70
CA ILE A 157 2.90 6.56 -6.48
C ILE A 157 3.54 7.27 -5.29
N LEU A 158 4.71 7.91 -5.46
CA LEU A 158 5.35 8.66 -4.37
C LEU A 158 4.50 9.86 -3.93
N ASN A 159 3.79 10.52 -4.84
CA ASN A 159 2.85 11.61 -4.50
C ASN A 159 1.74 11.16 -3.53
N THR A 160 1.32 9.89 -3.53
CA THR A 160 0.26 9.38 -2.65
C THR A 160 0.78 8.83 -1.32
N VAL A 161 2.09 8.59 -1.19
CA VAL A 161 2.70 8.10 0.05
C VAL A 161 2.96 9.28 0.99
N PRO A 162 2.49 9.26 2.25
CA PRO A 162 2.80 10.29 3.26
C PRO A 162 4.30 10.54 3.44
N GLU A 163 4.66 11.78 3.79
CA GLU A 163 6.06 12.22 3.90
C GLU A 163 6.88 11.36 4.86
N GLY A 164 6.36 11.07 6.06
CA GLY A 164 7.07 10.24 7.03
C GLY A 164 7.45 8.86 6.49
N ILE A 165 6.60 8.28 5.63
CA ILE A 165 6.87 6.99 4.98
C ILE A 165 7.89 7.17 3.86
N ARG A 166 7.76 8.21 3.03
CA ARG A 166 8.74 8.51 1.95
C ARG A 166 10.16 8.65 2.50
N VAL A 167 10.32 9.31 3.64
CA VAL A 167 11.63 9.44 4.32
C VAL A 167 12.20 8.06 4.68
N ILE A 168 11.40 7.17 5.27
CA ILE A 168 11.84 5.81 5.63
C ILE A 168 12.25 5.00 4.38
N LEU A 169 11.53 5.21 3.28
CA LEU A 169 11.77 4.58 1.98
C LEU A 169 12.97 5.17 1.21
N GLY A 170 13.57 6.27 1.68
CA GLY A 170 14.75 6.88 1.08
C GLY A 170 14.48 8.07 0.14
N TYR A 171 13.30 8.67 0.22
CA TYR A 171 12.87 9.80 -0.63
C TYR A 171 12.56 11.08 0.19
N PRO A 172 13.52 11.63 0.97
CA PRO A 172 13.27 12.77 1.86
C PRO A 172 13.04 14.09 1.12
N ASN A 173 13.61 14.27 -0.08
CA ASN A 173 13.56 15.51 -0.86
C ASN A 173 12.60 15.39 -2.05
N PHE A 174 11.62 14.49 -1.97
CA PHE A 174 10.65 14.32 -3.04
C PHE A 174 9.64 15.47 -3.00
N GLU A 175 9.67 16.32 -4.02
CA GLU A 175 8.70 17.39 -4.21
C GLU A 175 7.38 16.80 -4.71
N CYS A 176 6.37 16.83 -3.85
CA CYS A 176 5.01 16.49 -4.26
C CYS A 176 4.49 17.57 -5.21
N GLU A 177 3.95 17.15 -6.34
CA GLU A 177 3.12 18.04 -7.14
C GLU A 177 1.75 18.14 -6.47
N ASP A 178 1.26 19.36 -6.24
CA ASP A 178 -0.08 19.61 -5.72
C ASP A 178 -1.11 19.07 -6.72
N THR A 179 -1.51 17.81 -6.55
CA THR A 179 -2.68 17.25 -7.23
C THR A 179 -3.90 17.53 -6.36
N ASP A 180 -4.43 18.74 -6.48
CA ASP A 180 -5.82 19.03 -6.12
C ASP A 180 -6.73 18.19 -7.03
N THR A 181 -7.02 16.91 -6.72
CA THR A 181 -8.23 16.20 -7.15
C THR A 181 -8.31 14.75 -6.63
N TYR A 182 -9.54 14.37 -6.24
CA TYR A 182 -10.05 13.05 -5.83
C TYR A 182 -10.09 12.67 -4.34
N TYR A 183 -10.54 13.60 -3.49
CA TYR A 183 -11.61 13.30 -2.53
C TYR A 183 -12.49 14.54 -2.37
N SER A 184 -13.51 14.70 -3.22
CA SER A 184 -14.62 15.60 -2.90
C SER A 184 -15.42 14.97 -1.76
N ALA A 185 -15.08 15.33 -0.54
CA ALA A 185 -16.03 15.41 0.55
C ALA A 185 -16.07 16.89 0.96
N ASP A 186 -17.18 17.56 0.64
CA ASP A 186 -17.51 18.86 1.19
C ASP A 186 -17.39 18.81 2.72
N THR A 187 -16.33 19.40 3.27
CA THR A 187 -16.43 20.11 4.54
C THR A 187 -15.33 21.17 4.63
N PHE A 188 -15.73 22.40 4.33
CA PHE A 188 -15.00 23.61 4.67
C PHE A 188 -14.78 23.64 6.20
N VAL A 189 -13.55 23.35 6.66
CA VAL A 189 -13.08 23.80 7.97
C VAL A 189 -11.84 24.65 7.75
N LYS A 190 -12.08 25.96 7.77
CA LYS A 190 -11.08 27.03 7.79
C LYS A 190 -10.13 26.82 8.98
N THR A 191 -8.93 26.32 8.75
CA THR A 191 -7.85 26.35 9.74
C THR A 191 -7.02 27.62 9.57
N ASN A 192 -7.53 28.74 10.10
CA ASN A 192 -6.68 29.85 10.50
C ASN A 192 -6.03 29.48 11.85
N PHE A 193 -4.82 28.90 11.85
CA PHE A 193 -4.13 28.66 13.13
C PHE A 193 -2.63 29.01 13.20
N LEU A 194 -1.99 29.56 12.16
CA LEU A 194 -0.56 29.90 12.26
C LEU A 194 -0.18 31.22 11.57
N SER A 195 -0.69 32.36 12.07
CA SER A 195 -0.12 33.67 11.72
C SER A 195 -0.01 34.66 12.89
N LYS A 196 0.01 34.17 14.14
CA LYS A 196 0.43 34.97 15.29
C LYS A 196 1.50 34.23 16.06
N ILE A 197 2.74 34.36 15.59
CA ILE A 197 3.98 34.42 16.39
C ILE A 197 5.07 34.81 15.37
N PHE A 198 5.87 35.82 15.74
CA PHE A 198 6.89 36.53 14.96
C PHE A 198 6.41 37.72 14.11
N LYS A 199 6.32 38.89 14.76
CA LYS A 199 7.11 40.06 14.37
C LYS A 199 7.61 40.77 15.64
N LEU A 200 8.90 41.09 15.60
CA LEU A 200 9.67 41.92 16.55
C LEU A 200 9.00 43.26 16.82
#